data_AF-A0A6G0I6V3-F1
#
_entry.id   AF-A0A6G0I6V3-F1
#
_cell.length_a   1.000
_cell.length_b   1.000
_cell.length_c   1.000
_cell.angle_alpha   90.00
_cell.angle_beta   90.00
_cell.angle_gamma   90.00
#
_symmetry.space_group_name_H-M   'P 1'
#
loop_
_entity.id
_entity.type
_entity.pdbx_description
1 polymer ?
#
loop_
_entity_poly.entity_id
_entity_poly.type
_entity_poly.pdbx_seq_one_letter_code
_entity_poly.pdbx_strand_id
1 'polypeptide(L)'
;MLGTLENKDKSHWKEFVKPLVHAYNCTQNDVTGFSPYELMFGRQPRLPVDLAFGLPASSQPKSHSQYVHDLKGRLEESYRVATENASKTAERNKQRFDKRVVESTLGSGNRVLVRNVRIRGKHKLADKWEADIHIVVKRAGDLPVYTVKPEGKDGPTRTLHRNLLLPCGFLPVAESEQPLKQTVNKPRTRRQSRMEVTDESEVADDNSESEDNDYCYYPPGETLNTDSIETRLDPARDSTF
;
A
#
# COMPACT_ATOMS: atom_id res chain seq x y z
N MET A 1 2.03 -8.39 14.88
CA MET A 1 3.19 -9.26 15.16
C MET A 1 4.27 -8.49 15.93
N LEU A 2 5.42 -8.10 15.37
CA LEU A 2 6.44 -7.36 16.15
C LEU A 2 6.10 -5.87 16.37
N GLY A 3 5.48 -5.21 15.39
CA GLY A 3 5.06 -3.81 15.53
C GLY A 3 3.98 -3.56 16.60
N THR A 4 3.25 -4.62 16.98
CA THR A 4 2.16 -4.60 17.98
C THR A 4 2.62 -4.90 19.42
N LEU A 5 3.93 -4.99 19.67
CA LEU A 5 4.49 -4.99 21.03
C LEU A 5 4.35 -3.59 21.68
N GLU A 6 4.45 -3.49 23.01
CA GLU A 6 4.59 -2.19 23.68
C GLU A 6 5.90 -1.50 23.30
N ASN A 7 5.94 -0.17 23.42
CA ASN A 7 7.17 0.60 23.12
C ASN A 7 8.34 0.25 24.06
N LYS A 8 8.05 -0.26 25.26
CA LYS A 8 9.05 -0.82 26.19
C LYS A 8 9.65 -2.10 25.59
N ASP A 9 8.80 -3.05 25.24
CA ASP A 9 9.15 -4.40 24.76
C ASP A 9 9.82 -4.40 23.38
N LYS A 10 9.55 -3.39 22.54
CA LYS A 10 10.24 -3.19 21.25
C LYS A 10 11.76 -3.10 21.39
N SER A 11 12.29 -2.70 22.55
CA SER A 11 13.74 -2.76 22.81
C SER A 11 14.28 -4.20 22.92
N HIS A 12 13.48 -5.12 23.44
CA HIS A 12 13.79 -6.55 23.65
C HIS A 12 13.16 -7.47 22.59
N TRP A 13 12.77 -6.91 21.43
CA TRP A 13 12.00 -7.58 20.37
C TRP A 13 12.50 -8.98 19.97
N LYS A 14 13.82 -9.22 20.09
CA LYS A 14 14.50 -10.48 19.78
C LYS A 14 13.95 -11.68 20.57
N GLU A 15 13.53 -11.45 21.81
CA GLU A 15 13.01 -12.49 22.71
C GLU A 15 11.62 -12.96 22.23
N PHE A 16 10.79 -12.01 21.80
CA PHE A 16 9.45 -12.25 21.26
C PHE A 16 9.43 -12.93 19.88
N VAL A 17 10.57 -13.00 19.16
CA VAL A 17 10.65 -13.67 17.85
C VAL A 17 10.23 -15.13 17.93
N LYS A 18 10.73 -15.89 18.92
CA LYS A 18 10.43 -17.34 19.03
C LYS A 18 8.93 -17.58 19.32
N PRO A 19 8.28 -16.93 20.30
CA PRO A 19 6.83 -17.01 20.49
C PRO A 19 6.03 -16.59 19.25
N LEU A 20 6.39 -15.48 18.59
CA LEU A 20 5.63 -14.97 17.44
C LEU A 20 5.75 -15.88 16.20
N VAL A 21 6.91 -16.48 15.95
CA VAL A 21 7.09 -17.49 14.89
C VAL A 21 6.30 -18.76 15.22
N HIS A 22 6.28 -19.20 16.49
CA HIS A 22 5.44 -20.33 16.90
C HIS A 22 3.95 -20.03 16.69
N ALA A 23 3.46 -18.87 17.12
CA ALA A 23 2.09 -18.43 16.90
C ALA A 23 1.73 -18.39 15.40
N TYR A 24 2.53 -17.69 14.57
CA TYR A 24 2.32 -17.61 13.13
C TYR A 24 2.25 -18.99 12.45
N ASN A 25 3.14 -19.92 12.85
CA ASN A 25 3.14 -21.26 12.28
C ASN A 25 1.92 -22.10 12.72
N CYS A 26 1.24 -21.75 13.80
CA CYS A 26 0.10 -22.51 14.34
C CYS A 26 -1.26 -21.88 14.04
N THR A 27 -1.33 -20.58 13.77
CA THR A 27 -2.54 -19.90 13.29
C THR A 27 -2.86 -20.32 11.86
N GLN A 28 -4.14 -20.52 11.54
CA GLN A 28 -4.59 -20.76 10.16
C GLN A 28 -4.49 -19.48 9.33
N ASN A 29 -4.15 -19.60 8.04
CA ASN A 29 -4.11 -18.48 7.11
C ASN A 29 -5.41 -18.46 6.28
N ASP A 30 -6.14 -17.34 6.30
CA ASP A 30 -7.42 -17.14 5.59
C ASP A 30 -7.36 -17.48 4.09
N VAL A 31 -6.20 -17.33 3.46
CA VAL A 31 -5.98 -17.59 2.02
C VAL A 31 -5.94 -19.10 1.71
N THR A 32 -5.46 -19.93 2.63
CA THR A 32 -5.31 -21.38 2.44
C THR A 32 -6.36 -22.20 3.22
N GLY A 33 -6.81 -21.70 4.37
CA GLY A 33 -7.62 -22.43 5.35
C GLY A 33 -6.82 -23.32 6.31
N PHE A 34 -5.48 -23.29 6.25
CA PHE A 34 -4.60 -24.17 7.04
C PHE A 34 -3.47 -23.40 7.73
N SER A 35 -2.93 -23.96 8.81
CA SER A 35 -1.72 -23.44 9.46
C SER A 35 -0.44 -23.89 8.72
N PRO A 36 0.65 -23.10 8.72
CA PRO A 36 1.93 -23.53 8.14
C PRO A 36 2.48 -24.82 8.76
N TYR A 37 2.26 -25.05 10.06
CA TYR A 37 2.61 -26.28 10.75
C TYR A 37 1.84 -27.49 10.20
N GLU A 38 0.54 -27.33 9.95
CA GLU A 38 -0.33 -28.41 9.48
C GLU A 38 -0.02 -28.82 8.03
N LEU A 39 0.28 -27.86 7.15
CA LEU A 39 0.75 -28.16 5.79
C LEU A 39 2.13 -28.86 5.79
N MET A 40 3.02 -28.53 6.73
CA MET A 40 4.36 -29.15 6.80
C MET A 40 4.39 -30.51 7.51
N PHE A 41 3.52 -30.74 8.49
CA PHE A 41 3.53 -31.95 9.34
C PHE A 41 2.28 -32.83 9.23
N GLY A 42 1.29 -32.46 8.40
CA GLY A 42 0.07 -33.23 8.18
C GLY A 42 -0.76 -33.44 9.44
N ARG A 43 -0.65 -32.55 10.43
CA ARG A 43 -1.32 -32.63 11.73
C ARG A 43 -1.41 -31.24 12.34
N GLN A 44 -2.45 -31.00 13.12
CA GLN A 44 -2.58 -29.76 13.87
C GLN A 44 -1.48 -29.66 14.95
N PRO A 45 -0.95 -28.46 15.21
CA PRO A 45 -0.03 -28.25 16.31
C PRO A 45 -0.73 -28.50 17.65
N ARG A 46 0.05 -28.89 18.67
CA ARG A 46 -0.43 -28.94 20.06
C ARG A 46 0.16 -27.76 20.81
N LEU A 47 -0.71 -26.82 21.16
CA LEU A 47 -0.38 -25.60 21.89
C LEU A 47 -0.40 -25.84 23.40
N PRO A 48 0.28 -25.01 24.21
CA PRO A 48 0.19 -25.07 25.67
C PRO A 48 -1.25 -24.90 26.19
N VAL A 49 -2.08 -24.13 25.48
CA VAL A 49 -3.50 -23.94 25.81
C VAL A 49 -4.33 -25.22 25.63
N ASP A 50 -4.03 -26.04 24.61
CA ASP A 50 -4.70 -27.33 24.40
C ASP A 50 -4.38 -28.34 25.51
N LEU A 51 -3.18 -28.22 26.10
CA LEU A 51 -2.76 -29.03 27.25
C LEU A 51 -3.43 -28.53 28.54
N ALA A 52 -3.53 -27.21 28.73
CA ALA A 52 -4.20 -26.61 29.89
C ALA A 52 -5.71 -26.93 29.92
N PHE A 53 -6.38 -26.96 28.77
CA PHE A 53 -7.78 -27.40 28.64
C PHE A 53 -7.96 -28.92 28.52
N GLY A 54 -6.88 -29.72 28.61
CA GLY A 54 -6.95 -31.18 28.57
C GLY A 54 -7.52 -31.76 27.26
N LEU A 55 -7.47 -31.02 26.15
CA LEU A 55 -8.07 -31.45 24.88
C LEU A 55 -7.43 -32.78 24.43
N PRO A 56 -8.23 -33.80 24.06
CA PRO A 56 -7.69 -35.12 23.75
C PRO A 56 -6.72 -35.06 22.57
N ALA A 57 -5.54 -35.68 22.72
CA ALA A 57 -4.65 -35.92 21.59
C ALA A 57 -5.29 -37.01 20.71
N SER A 58 -5.64 -36.68 19.47
CA SER A 58 -6.25 -37.62 18.53
C SER A 58 -5.25 -38.68 18.07
N SER A 59 -5.08 -39.71 18.89
CA SER A 59 -4.13 -40.80 18.73
C SER A 59 -4.78 -42.13 19.14
N GLN A 60 -5.77 -42.55 18.35
CA GLN A 60 -6.22 -43.95 18.37
C GLN A 60 -5.01 -44.88 18.10
N PRO A 61 -4.90 -46.04 18.76
CA PRO A 61 -3.78 -46.97 18.58
C PRO A 61 -3.82 -47.59 17.17
N LYS A 62 -3.13 -46.95 16.23
CA LYS A 62 -2.98 -47.39 14.83
C LYS A 62 -1.65 -48.13 14.65
N SER A 63 -1.63 -49.09 13.73
CA SER A 63 -0.37 -49.65 13.23
C SER A 63 0.47 -48.55 12.55
N HIS A 64 1.79 -48.67 12.60
CA HIS A 64 2.70 -47.70 11.99
C HIS A 64 2.40 -47.47 10.50
N SER A 65 2.09 -48.54 9.75
CA SER A 65 1.72 -48.46 8.34
C SER A 65 0.42 -47.67 8.10
N GLN A 66 -0.58 -47.86 8.96
CA GLN A 66 -1.84 -47.10 8.93
C GLN A 66 -1.60 -45.62 9.24
N TYR A 67 -0.78 -45.31 10.26
CA TYR A 67 -0.41 -43.93 10.58
C TYR A 67 0.27 -43.21 9.41
N VAL A 68 1.24 -43.86 8.75
CA VAL A 68 1.95 -43.28 7.59
C VAL A 68 1.02 -43.08 6.39
N HIS A 69 0.14 -44.04 6.11
CA HIS A 69 -0.88 -43.92 5.07
C HIS A 69 -1.84 -42.74 5.34
N ASP A 70 -2.38 -42.67 6.55
CA ASP A 70 -3.32 -41.61 6.95
C ASP A 70 -2.66 -40.24 7.08
N LEU A 71 -1.36 -40.17 7.36
CA LEU A 71 -0.58 -38.94 7.30
C LEU A 71 -0.39 -38.46 5.86
N LYS A 72 -0.03 -39.36 4.95
CA LYS A 72 0.11 -39.05 3.52
C LYS A 72 -1.23 -38.55 2.94
N GLY A 73 -2.32 -39.29 3.13
CA GLY A 73 -3.62 -38.90 2.59
C GLY A 73 -4.13 -37.55 3.12
N ARG A 74 -3.89 -37.23 4.39
CA ARG A 74 -4.23 -35.91 4.96
C ARG A 74 -3.35 -34.80 4.39
N LEU A 75 -2.06 -35.02 4.16
CA LEU A 75 -1.20 -34.05 3.48
C LEU A 75 -1.66 -33.78 2.05
N GLU A 76 -1.92 -34.83 1.26
CA GLU A 76 -2.39 -34.71 -0.12
C GLU A 76 -3.72 -33.94 -0.20
N GLU A 77 -4.66 -34.22 0.71
CA GLU A 77 -5.93 -33.49 0.82
C GLU A 77 -5.75 -32.02 1.24
N SER A 78 -4.96 -31.76 2.29
CA SER A 78 -4.69 -30.39 2.76
C SER A 78 -4.00 -29.55 1.69
N TYR A 79 -3.02 -30.09 0.95
CA TYR A 79 -2.38 -29.39 -0.15
C TYR A 79 -3.34 -29.13 -1.33
N ARG A 80 -4.23 -30.07 -1.65
CA ARG A 80 -5.27 -29.88 -2.66
C ARG A 80 -6.18 -28.70 -2.31
N VAL A 81 -6.79 -28.73 -1.11
CA VAL A 81 -7.72 -27.70 -0.64
C VAL A 81 -7.02 -26.35 -0.45
N ALA A 82 -5.79 -26.32 0.09
CA ALA A 82 -5.01 -25.10 0.23
C ALA A 82 -4.71 -24.42 -1.13
N THR A 83 -4.39 -25.22 -2.16
CA THR A 83 -4.11 -24.73 -3.52
C THR A 83 -5.37 -24.20 -4.20
N GLU A 84 -6.51 -24.88 -4.00
CA GLU A 84 -7.80 -24.43 -4.51
C GLU A 84 -8.27 -23.13 -3.83
N ASN A 85 -8.11 -23.02 -2.52
CA ASN A 85 -8.43 -21.80 -1.76
C ASN A 85 -7.52 -20.62 -2.14
N ALA A 86 -6.22 -20.88 -2.29
CA ALA A 86 -5.25 -19.86 -2.67
C ALA A 86 -5.50 -19.35 -4.10
N SER A 87 -5.79 -20.24 -5.07
CA SER A 87 -6.11 -19.83 -6.44
C SER A 87 -7.44 -19.07 -6.55
N LYS A 88 -8.51 -19.53 -5.88
CA LYS A 88 -9.78 -18.78 -5.76
C LYS A 88 -9.59 -17.39 -5.16
N THR A 89 -8.73 -17.27 -4.14
CA THR A 89 -8.46 -15.99 -3.47
C THR A 89 -7.58 -15.07 -4.31
N ALA A 90 -6.58 -15.61 -5.00
CA ALA A 90 -5.74 -14.86 -5.95
C ALA A 90 -6.57 -14.28 -7.09
N GLU A 91 -7.47 -15.07 -7.70
CA GLU A 91 -8.34 -14.61 -8.79
C GLU A 91 -9.34 -13.55 -8.30
N ARG A 92 -9.94 -13.71 -7.11
CA ARG A 92 -10.78 -12.66 -6.48
C ARG A 92 -10.01 -11.36 -6.22
N ASN A 93 -8.76 -11.46 -5.76
CA ASN A 93 -7.93 -10.29 -5.48
C ASN A 93 -7.47 -9.59 -6.76
N LYS A 94 -7.12 -10.36 -7.81
CA LYS A 94 -6.88 -9.85 -9.16
C LYS A 94 -8.11 -9.11 -9.70
N GLN A 95 -9.30 -9.73 -9.68
CA GLN A 95 -10.54 -9.08 -10.13
C GLN A 95 -10.91 -7.81 -9.34
N ARG A 96 -10.47 -7.67 -8.08
CA ARG A 96 -10.60 -6.45 -7.28
C ARG A 96 -9.59 -5.38 -7.70
N PHE A 97 -8.34 -5.79 -7.96
CA PHE A 97 -7.26 -4.92 -8.42
C PHE A 97 -7.52 -4.38 -9.83
N ASP A 98 -7.80 -5.26 -10.79
CA ASP A 98 -8.05 -4.93 -12.20
C ASP A 98 -9.22 -3.92 -12.35
N LYS A 99 -10.22 -3.96 -11.47
CA LYS A 99 -11.33 -2.97 -11.41
C LYS A 99 -10.91 -1.58 -10.93
N ARG A 100 -9.78 -1.45 -10.21
CA ARG A 100 -9.22 -0.18 -9.72
C ARG A 100 -8.13 0.35 -10.66
N VAL A 101 -7.53 -0.49 -11.50
CA VAL A 101 -6.50 -0.10 -12.46
C VAL A 101 -7.09 0.78 -13.56
N VAL A 102 -6.93 2.09 -13.39
CA VAL A 102 -7.08 3.06 -14.48
C VAL A 102 -5.81 3.01 -15.34
N GLU A 103 -5.91 2.48 -16.56
CA GLU A 103 -4.79 2.53 -17.49
C GLU A 103 -4.50 3.99 -17.86
N SER A 104 -3.29 4.46 -17.52
CA SER A 104 -2.81 5.79 -17.87
C SER A 104 -1.46 5.63 -18.57
N THR A 105 -1.50 5.33 -19.87
CA THR A 105 -0.32 5.28 -20.72
C THR A 105 0.28 6.68 -20.88
N LEU A 106 1.61 6.76 -20.87
CA LEU A 106 2.34 8.01 -21.10
C LEU A 106 3.01 7.95 -22.47
N GLY A 107 2.71 8.91 -23.34
CA GLY A 107 3.41 9.08 -24.61
C GLY A 107 4.81 9.65 -24.42
N SER A 108 5.70 9.43 -25.40
CA SER A 108 6.91 10.24 -25.53
C SER A 108 6.52 11.71 -25.73
N GLY A 109 7.29 12.63 -25.14
CA GLY A 109 6.98 14.06 -25.11
C GLY A 109 5.97 14.48 -24.03
N ASN A 110 5.33 13.55 -23.31
CA ASN A 110 4.43 13.91 -22.21
C ASN A 110 5.20 14.52 -21.03
N ARG A 111 4.67 15.61 -20.47
CA ARG A 111 5.22 16.29 -19.27
C ARG A 111 4.70 15.59 -18.01
N VAL A 112 5.62 15.28 -17.08
CA VAL A 112 5.38 14.55 -15.84
C VAL A 112 6.18 15.12 -14.67
N LEU A 113 5.64 15.03 -13.45
CA LEU A 113 6.39 15.21 -12.21
C LEU A 113 6.90 13.86 -11.67
N VAL A 114 8.04 13.86 -10.99
CA VAL A 114 8.67 12.67 -10.38
C VAL A 114 8.38 12.61 -8.87
N ARG A 115 8.01 11.45 -8.32
CA ARG A 115 7.70 11.32 -6.88
C ARG A 115 8.96 11.38 -6.00
N ASN A 116 8.90 12.14 -4.90
CA ASN A 116 9.99 12.31 -3.93
C ASN A 116 10.22 11.06 -3.06
N VAL A 117 10.85 10.02 -3.62
CA VAL A 117 11.15 8.75 -2.91
C VAL A 117 12.31 8.82 -1.89
N ARG A 118 13.03 9.94 -1.84
CA ARG A 118 14.17 10.13 -0.90
C ARG A 118 13.77 10.63 0.49
N ILE A 119 12.54 11.13 0.65
CA ILE A 119 12.04 11.67 1.92
C ILE A 119 11.73 10.49 2.87
N ARG A 120 12.38 10.46 4.04
CA ARG A 120 12.23 9.39 5.05
C ARG A 120 11.88 9.98 6.42
N GLY A 121 10.81 9.50 7.04
CA GLY A 121 10.30 9.96 8.36
C GLY A 121 8.93 10.62 8.28
N LYS A 122 8.46 11.20 9.39
CA LYS A 122 7.18 11.93 9.45
C LYS A 122 7.30 13.30 8.78
N HIS A 123 6.97 13.36 7.49
CA HIS A 123 7.05 14.59 6.67
C HIS A 123 5.67 15.01 6.12
N LYS A 124 4.69 15.23 7.02
CA LYS A 124 3.30 15.56 6.64
C LYS A 124 3.16 16.84 5.78
N LEU A 125 4.13 17.76 5.86
CA LEU A 125 4.16 19.04 5.14
C LEU A 125 5.11 19.08 3.93
N ALA A 126 5.84 18.00 3.62
CA ALA A 126 6.81 18.02 2.52
C ALA A 126 6.17 17.62 1.18
N ASP A 127 6.62 18.25 0.09
CA ASP A 127 6.12 17.98 -1.24
C ASP A 127 6.32 16.51 -1.66
N LYS A 128 5.25 15.89 -2.14
CA LYS A 128 5.26 14.49 -2.62
C LYS A 128 5.93 14.34 -3.98
N TRP A 129 6.17 15.45 -4.70
CA TRP A 129 6.67 15.50 -6.08
C TRP A 129 7.88 16.45 -6.18
N GLU A 130 8.82 16.15 -7.07
CA GLU A 130 9.89 17.06 -7.46
C GLU A 130 9.30 18.28 -8.18
N ALA A 131 9.78 19.49 -7.85
CA ALA A 131 9.33 20.73 -8.50
C ALA A 131 9.80 20.86 -9.96
N ASP A 132 10.84 20.12 -10.35
CA ASP A 132 11.33 20.09 -11.72
C ASP A 132 10.41 19.22 -12.60
N ILE A 133 9.78 19.84 -13.59
CA ILE A 133 9.01 19.15 -14.62
C ILE A 133 9.98 18.30 -15.46
N HIS A 134 9.54 17.07 -15.78
CA HIS A 134 10.29 16.13 -16.61
C HIS A 134 9.47 15.76 -17.86
N ILE A 135 10.14 15.44 -18.96
CA ILE A 135 9.56 14.97 -20.22
C ILE A 135 9.85 13.46 -20.37
N VAL A 136 8.83 12.68 -20.70
CA VAL A 136 8.96 11.26 -21.03
C VAL A 136 9.72 11.11 -22.36
N VAL A 137 10.86 10.43 -22.34
CA VAL A 137 11.69 10.16 -23.53
C VAL A 137 11.21 8.90 -24.24
N LYS A 138 10.98 7.80 -23.49
CA LYS A 138 10.54 6.50 -24.01
C LYS A 138 9.92 5.61 -22.93
N ARG A 139 9.03 4.70 -23.32
CA ARG A 139 8.61 3.52 -22.53
C ARG A 139 9.58 2.35 -22.79
N ALA A 140 9.80 1.50 -21.80
CA ALA A 140 10.66 0.31 -21.90
C ALA A 140 9.89 -0.88 -22.52
N GLY A 141 9.58 -0.76 -23.81
CA GLY A 141 8.69 -1.72 -24.49
C GLY A 141 7.28 -1.66 -23.89
N ASP A 142 6.70 -2.82 -23.57
CA ASP A 142 5.39 -2.90 -22.91
C ASP A 142 5.48 -2.85 -21.36
N LEU A 143 6.68 -2.79 -20.77
CA LEU A 143 6.75 -2.64 -19.31
C LEU A 143 6.20 -1.26 -18.87
N PRO A 144 5.59 -1.14 -17.67
CA PRO A 144 5.15 0.13 -17.09
C PRO A 144 6.32 0.97 -16.55
N VAL A 145 7.42 1.02 -17.30
CA VAL A 145 8.70 1.64 -16.94
C VAL A 145 9.07 2.65 -18.02
N TYR A 146 9.41 3.86 -17.61
CA TYR A 146 9.59 5.02 -18.48
C TYR A 146 10.94 5.68 -18.20
N THR A 147 11.66 6.06 -19.26
CA THR A 147 12.83 6.94 -19.16
C THR A 147 12.37 8.39 -19.29
N VAL A 148 12.69 9.23 -18.32
CA VAL A 148 12.37 10.66 -18.27
C VAL A 148 13.64 11.52 -18.26
N LYS A 149 13.56 12.75 -18.77
CA LYS A 149 14.59 13.80 -18.68
C LYS A 149 13.98 15.08 -18.08
N PRO A 150 14.72 15.95 -17.38
CA PRO A 150 14.18 17.25 -16.96
C PRO A 150 13.82 18.14 -18.17
N GLU A 151 12.87 19.06 -17.95
CA GLU A 151 12.49 20.13 -18.87
C GLU A 151 13.36 21.38 -18.62
N GLY A 152 13.82 22.06 -19.67
CA GLY A 152 14.60 23.30 -19.58
C GLY A 152 16.02 23.19 -19.01
N LYS A 153 16.40 22.06 -18.40
CA LYS A 153 17.72 21.80 -17.81
C LYS A 153 18.40 20.63 -18.52
N ASP A 154 19.70 20.72 -18.79
CA ASP A 154 20.48 19.56 -19.20
C ASP A 154 20.85 18.74 -17.96
N GLY A 155 20.26 17.55 -17.82
CA GLY A 155 20.34 16.75 -16.60
C GLY A 155 20.11 15.27 -16.87
N PRO A 156 20.58 14.39 -15.97
CA PRO A 156 20.65 12.95 -16.22
C PRO A 156 19.26 12.34 -16.43
N THR A 157 19.15 11.49 -17.44
CA THR A 157 17.94 10.69 -17.66
C THR A 157 17.74 9.69 -16.53
N ARG A 158 16.49 9.52 -16.10
CA ARG A 158 16.10 8.58 -15.04
C ARG A 158 15.11 7.56 -15.59
N THR A 159 15.24 6.30 -15.19
CA THR A 159 14.28 5.24 -15.54
C THR A 159 13.45 4.90 -14.31
N LEU A 160 12.13 5.06 -14.41
CA LEU A 160 11.19 5.03 -13.28
C LEU A 160 9.93 4.21 -13.62
N HIS A 161 9.31 3.61 -12.61
CA HIS A 161 8.02 2.93 -12.73
C HIS A 161 6.86 3.94 -12.85
N ARG A 162 5.79 3.57 -13.56
CA ARG A 162 4.62 4.43 -13.83
C ARG A 162 4.05 5.10 -12.57
N ASN A 163 4.00 4.37 -11.46
CA ASN A 163 3.44 4.84 -10.17
C ASN A 163 4.29 5.94 -9.47
N LEU A 164 5.46 6.26 -10.03
CA LEU A 164 6.33 7.35 -9.56
C LEU A 164 6.25 8.61 -10.44
N LEU A 165 5.30 8.65 -11.39
CA LEU A 165 5.11 9.75 -12.35
C LEU A 165 3.68 10.31 -12.27
N LEU A 166 3.53 11.63 -12.21
CA LEU A 166 2.24 12.32 -12.32
C LEU A 166 2.14 13.05 -13.67
N PRO A 167 1.16 12.77 -14.54
CA PRO A 167 0.93 13.56 -15.75
C PRO A 167 0.63 15.01 -15.40
N CYS A 168 1.35 15.97 -15.99
CA CYS A 168 1.23 17.40 -15.67
C CYS A 168 1.15 18.29 -16.92
N GLY A 169 0.61 17.76 -18.01
CA GLY A 169 0.48 18.48 -19.30
C GLY A 169 -0.38 19.75 -19.26
N PHE A 170 -1.17 19.94 -18.21
CA PHE A 170 -1.99 21.14 -17.97
C PHE A 170 -1.23 22.29 -17.29
N LEU A 171 -0.03 22.05 -16.74
CA LEU A 171 0.78 23.14 -16.19
C LEU A 171 1.24 24.06 -17.33
N PRO A 172 1.33 25.39 -17.13
CA PRO A 172 1.98 26.27 -18.09
C PRO A 172 3.37 25.74 -18.49
N VAL A 173 3.74 25.93 -19.75
CA VAL A 173 5.18 25.96 -20.07
C VAL A 173 5.69 27.26 -19.48
N ALA A 174 6.67 27.18 -18.59
CA ALA A 174 7.39 28.36 -18.16
C ALA A 174 8.19 28.85 -19.37
N GLU A 175 7.67 29.87 -20.07
CA GLU A 175 8.46 30.62 -21.03
C GLU A 175 9.73 31.09 -20.31
N SER A 176 10.88 30.84 -20.91
CA SER A 176 12.15 31.18 -20.28
C SER A 176 12.28 32.70 -20.21
N GLU A 177 11.97 33.27 -19.04
CA GLU A 177 12.20 34.69 -18.74
C GLU A 177 13.66 35.02 -19.06
N GLN A 178 13.88 35.67 -20.20
CA GLN A 178 15.18 36.21 -20.55
C GLN A 178 15.54 37.22 -19.45
N PRO A 179 16.71 37.13 -18.81
CA PRO A 179 16.97 37.83 -17.56
C PRO A 179 16.87 39.34 -17.74
N LEU A 180 15.73 39.90 -17.33
CA LEU A 180 15.50 41.33 -17.28
C LEU A 180 16.56 41.94 -16.38
N LYS A 181 17.41 42.79 -16.97
CA LYS A 181 18.59 43.37 -16.32
C LYS A 181 18.17 44.24 -15.14
N GLN A 182 18.13 43.67 -13.93
CA GLN A 182 17.80 44.39 -12.71
C GLN A 182 18.84 45.48 -12.47
N THR A 183 18.43 46.74 -12.61
CA THR A 183 19.25 47.90 -12.26
C THR A 183 19.30 48.04 -10.74
N VAL A 184 20.51 48.04 -10.17
CA VAL A 184 20.72 47.96 -8.71
C VAL A 184 20.41 49.30 -8.03
N ASN A 185 19.15 49.52 -7.71
CA ASN A 185 18.70 50.62 -6.86
C ASN A 185 19.02 50.30 -5.39
N LYS A 186 20.16 50.81 -4.92
CA LYS A 186 20.65 50.62 -3.54
C LYS A 186 19.67 51.22 -2.51
N PRO A 187 19.12 50.45 -1.56
CA PRO A 187 18.29 51.01 -0.49
C PRO A 187 19.13 51.86 0.47
N ARG A 188 18.61 53.04 0.85
CA ARG A 188 19.22 53.90 1.89
C ARG A 188 18.88 53.36 3.28
N THR A 189 19.84 53.43 4.19
CA THR A 189 19.74 52.91 5.56
C THR A 189 18.90 53.78 6.50
N ARG A 190 18.07 53.15 7.34
CA ARG A 190 17.73 53.63 8.69
C ARG A 190 17.48 52.45 9.64
N ARG A 191 17.78 52.64 10.92
CA ARG A 191 17.83 51.62 12.00
C ARG A 191 16.46 51.36 12.66
N GLN A 192 16.25 50.12 13.12
CA GLN A 192 15.80 49.70 14.48
C GLN A 192 15.83 48.14 14.52
N SER A 193 16.66 47.47 15.35
CA SER A 193 16.42 46.97 16.73
C SER A 193 15.18 46.07 16.90
N ARG A 194 15.17 44.94 17.63
CA ARG A 194 16.17 44.03 18.24
C ARG A 194 15.38 42.77 18.71
N MET A 195 16.03 41.60 18.82
CA MET A 195 15.50 40.33 19.38
C MET A 195 14.94 40.48 20.84
N GLU A 196 14.13 39.59 21.43
CA GLU A 196 14.00 38.11 21.30
C GLU A 196 12.71 37.59 22.02
N VAL A 197 12.22 36.37 21.70
CA VAL A 197 11.66 35.24 22.55
C VAL A 197 10.85 35.58 23.86
N THR A 198 9.75 34.94 24.32
CA THR A 198 9.24 33.52 24.52
C THR A 198 7.68 33.49 24.39
N ASP A 199 6.90 32.39 24.61
CA ASP A 199 6.92 30.98 24.13
C ASP A 199 5.62 30.20 24.57
N GLU A 200 5.54 28.88 24.33
CA GLU A 200 4.59 27.83 24.82
C GLU A 200 3.06 27.91 24.60
N SER A 201 2.51 26.85 23.99
CA SER A 201 1.45 26.00 24.61
C SER A 201 1.29 24.67 23.84
N GLU A 202 1.15 23.55 24.56
CA GLU A 202 0.95 22.21 23.99
C GLU A 202 -0.54 21.88 23.78
N VAL A 203 -0.86 21.13 22.72
CA VAL A 203 -1.98 20.19 22.70
C VAL A 203 -1.58 18.92 21.95
N ALA A 204 -1.88 17.77 22.55
CA ALA A 204 -1.76 16.47 21.89
C ALA A 204 -2.99 16.21 21.00
N ASP A 205 -2.81 15.42 19.93
CA ASP A 205 -3.92 14.90 19.13
C ASP A 205 -3.64 13.44 18.70
N ASP A 206 -4.70 12.70 18.42
CA ASP A 206 -4.76 11.25 18.54
C ASP A 206 -4.20 10.47 17.31
N ASN A 207 -3.83 9.21 17.55
CA ASN A 207 -3.12 8.37 16.60
C ASN A 207 -4.04 7.34 15.93
N SER A 208 -4.65 7.72 14.80
CA SER A 208 -5.35 6.81 13.90
C SER A 208 -4.83 6.95 12.46
N GLU A 209 -3.77 6.22 12.12
CA GLU A 209 -3.19 6.17 10.77
C GLU A 209 -3.65 4.88 10.04
N SER A 210 -4.74 4.98 9.27
CA SER A 210 -5.21 3.94 8.35
C SER A 210 -4.60 4.11 6.95
N GLU A 211 -3.42 3.52 6.73
CA GLU A 211 -2.72 3.57 5.44
C GLU A 211 -3.34 2.64 4.37
N ASP A 212 -4.50 3.02 3.81
CA ASP A 212 -5.12 2.32 2.67
C ASP A 212 -5.81 3.32 1.70
N ASN A 213 -5.02 4.20 1.08
CA ASN A 213 -5.52 5.24 0.16
C ASN A 213 -4.74 5.30 -1.17
N ASP A 214 -4.95 4.27 -2.00
CA ASP A 214 -4.45 4.15 -3.37
C ASP A 214 -5.27 5.04 -4.33
N TYR A 215 -4.87 6.30 -4.46
CA TYR A 215 -5.71 7.36 -5.02
C TYR A 215 -5.76 7.34 -6.56
N CYS A 216 -6.92 6.98 -7.13
CA CYS A 216 -7.16 7.01 -8.57
C CYS A 216 -7.26 8.45 -9.11
N TYR A 217 -6.60 8.73 -10.23
CA TYR A 217 -6.71 10.02 -10.92
C TYR A 217 -7.97 10.05 -11.79
N TYR A 218 -8.94 10.89 -11.44
CA TYR A 218 -10.11 11.18 -12.26
C TYR A 218 -9.87 12.49 -13.05
N PRO A 219 -9.94 12.49 -14.39
CA PRO A 219 -9.94 13.73 -15.16
C PRO A 219 -11.26 14.49 -14.97
N PRO A 220 -11.29 15.84 -15.14
CA PRO A 220 -12.53 16.60 -15.14
C PRO A 220 -13.50 16.10 -16.23
N GLY A 221 -14.78 15.94 -15.88
CA GLY A 221 -15.74 15.19 -16.69
C GLY A 221 -16.39 15.96 -17.83
N GLU A 222 -16.82 15.21 -18.84
CA GLU A 222 -17.80 15.67 -19.84
C GLU A 222 -19.19 15.75 -19.19
N THR A 223 -19.96 16.80 -19.52
CA THR A 223 -21.30 17.01 -18.97
C THR A 223 -22.33 16.13 -19.66
N LEU A 224 -22.73 15.03 -19.02
CA LEU A 224 -23.89 14.24 -19.46
C LEU A 224 -25.20 14.98 -19.14
N ASN A 225 -26.08 15.09 -20.13
CA ASN A 225 -27.38 15.77 -19.99
C ASN A 225 -28.27 15.08 -18.96
N THR A 226 -28.80 15.85 -18.01
CA THR A 226 -29.77 15.37 -17.01
C THR A 226 -31.21 15.54 -17.51
N ASP A 227 -31.67 14.60 -18.33
CA ASP A 227 -33.08 14.41 -18.65
C ASP A 227 -33.44 12.93 -18.49
N SER A 228 -34.70 12.62 -18.14
CA SER A 228 -35.24 11.26 -17.93
C SER A 228 -34.82 10.52 -16.64
N ILE A 229 -35.25 11.04 -15.48
CA ILE A 229 -35.59 10.18 -14.32
C ILE A 229 -36.99 10.55 -13.83
N GLU A 230 -38.02 9.98 -14.45
CA GLU A 230 -39.35 9.96 -13.86
C GLU A 230 -39.49 8.81 -12.86
N THR A 231 -39.91 9.20 -11.66
CA THR A 231 -40.50 8.41 -10.58
C THR A 231 -40.96 6.98 -10.90
N ARG A 232 -40.42 6.02 -10.15
CA ARG A 232 -41.23 4.91 -9.60
C ARG A 232 -41.12 4.89 -8.08
N LEU A 233 -42.27 4.85 -7.43
CA LEU A 233 -42.44 4.77 -5.98
C LEU A 233 -42.59 3.29 -5.58
N ASP A 234 -41.90 2.88 -4.51
CA ASP A 234 -42.22 1.65 -3.79
C ASP A 234 -43.47 1.84 -2.92
N PRO A 235 -44.37 0.85 -2.86
CA PRO A 235 -45.37 0.74 -1.80
C PRO A 235 -45.24 -0.54 -0.96
N ALA A 236 -45.43 -0.37 0.35
CA ALA A 236 -45.80 -1.37 1.35
C ALA A 236 -44.84 -2.55 1.65
N ARG A 237 -44.38 -2.58 2.91
CA ARG A 237 -44.17 -3.84 3.64
C ARG A 237 -45.48 -4.24 4.30
N ASP A 238 -45.84 -5.50 4.12
CA ASP A 238 -46.68 -6.34 4.99
C ASP A 238 -46.32 -7.79 4.61
N SER A 239 -46.47 -8.86 5.36
CA SER A 239 -46.76 -9.19 6.77
C SER A 239 -47.17 -10.67 6.70
N THR A 240 -46.74 -11.52 7.63
CA THR A 240 -46.88 -13.00 7.62
C THR A 240 -46.20 -13.73 6.44
N PHE A 241 -45.71 -14.97 6.59
CA PHE A 241 -45.78 -15.92 7.71
C PHE A 241 -44.38 -16.43 8.10
#